data_AF-A0A2A2D9U0-F1
#
_entry.id   AF-A0A2A2D9U0-F1
#
_cell.length_a   1.000
_cell.length_b   1.000
_cell.length_c   1.000
_cell.angle_alpha   90.00
_cell.angle_beta   90.00
_cell.angle_gamma   90.00
#
_symmetry.space_group_name_H-M   'P 1'
#
loop_
_entity.id
_entity.type
_entity.pdbx_description
1 polymer ?
#
loop_
_entity_poly.entity_id
_entity_poly.type
_entity_poly.pdbx_seq_one_letter_code
_entity_poly.pdbx_strand_id
1 'polypeptide(L)'
;MPHIAPVTASAKSLVNEYVAGCHRRPPEDVLGLLGRKVKTLLEEHFDAQDIRTALDRLRARGLHPSVLPSLVNEVVNARPQQDGSPASSASGAGPWASNRSSYTPYLNPIEPTTFGGRL
;
A
#
# COMPACT_ATOMS: atom_id res chain seq x y z
N MET A 1 -12.45 35.72 0.90
CA MET A 1 -11.91 34.36 1.07
C MET A 1 -13.08 33.40 0.87
N PRO A 2 -13.17 32.66 -0.25
CA PRO A 2 -14.24 31.69 -0.40
C PRO A 2 -14.02 30.55 0.60
N HIS A 3 -14.96 30.38 1.51
CA HIS A 3 -14.97 29.24 2.43
C HIS A 3 -15.40 28.03 1.61
N ILE A 4 -14.45 27.15 1.26
CA ILE A 4 -14.78 25.87 0.64
C ILE A 4 -15.54 25.09 1.70
N ALA A 5 -16.87 25.03 1.59
CA ALA A 5 -17.67 24.14 2.43
C ALA A 5 -17.14 22.71 2.25
N PRO A 6 -17.06 21.89 3.31
CA PRO A 6 -16.69 20.50 3.16
C PRO A 6 -17.76 19.83 2.29
N VAL A 7 -17.45 19.67 1.01
CA VAL A 7 -18.31 18.94 0.09
C VAL A 7 -18.37 17.53 0.64
N THR A 8 -19.52 17.15 1.19
CA THR A 8 -19.82 15.78 1.60
C THR A 8 -19.69 14.91 0.35
N ALA A 9 -18.51 14.33 0.18
CA ALA A 9 -18.17 13.63 -1.04
C ALA A 9 -18.97 12.33 -1.07
N SER A 10 -20.00 12.29 -1.91
CA SER A 10 -20.74 11.05 -2.15
C SER A 10 -19.86 10.05 -2.91
N ALA A 11 -20.14 8.76 -2.76
CA ALA A 11 -19.44 7.70 -3.50
C ALA A 11 -19.45 7.96 -5.02
N LYS A 12 -20.57 8.46 -5.55
CA LYS A 12 -20.72 8.82 -6.96
C LYS A 12 -19.78 9.96 -7.36
N SER A 13 -19.59 10.95 -6.49
CA SER A 13 -18.66 12.06 -6.73
C SER A 13 -17.22 11.56 -6.85
N LEU A 14 -16.79 10.71 -5.92
CA LEU A 14 -15.43 10.15 -5.89
C LEU A 14 -15.16 9.24 -7.10
N VAL A 15 -16.15 8.43 -7.52
CA VAL A 15 -16.02 7.61 -8.73
C VAL A 15 -15.96 8.47 -9.98
N ASN A 16 -16.76 9.54 -10.08
CA ASN A 16 -16.69 10.47 -11.21
C ASN A 16 -15.32 11.17 -11.29
N GLU A 17 -14.77 11.57 -10.15
CA GLU A 17 -13.43 12.16 -10.05
C GLU A 17 -12.35 11.18 -10.52
N TYR A 18 -12.43 9.92 -10.09
CA TYR A 18 -11.56 8.85 -10.56
C TYR A 18 -11.65 8.66 -12.09
N VAL A 19 -12.86 8.60 -12.64
CA VAL A 19 -13.09 8.42 -14.09
C VAL A 19 -12.56 9.62 -14.89
N ALA A 20 -12.75 10.85 -14.39
CA ALA A 20 -12.22 12.06 -15.02
C ALA A 20 -10.68 12.04 -15.11
N GLY A 21 -10.03 11.35 -14.16
CA GLY A 21 -8.60 11.13 -14.16
C GLY A 21 -8.10 9.99 -15.06
N CYS A 22 -8.97 9.12 -15.59
CA CYS A 22 -8.56 8.01 -16.42
C CYS A 22 -8.37 8.44 -17.88
N HIS A 23 -7.29 7.97 -18.55
CA HIS A 23 -7.06 8.22 -19.98
C HIS A 23 -8.19 7.68 -20.88
N ARG A 24 -8.80 6.56 -20.48
CA ARG A 24 -9.97 5.96 -21.13
C ARG A 24 -10.94 5.54 -20.04
N ARG A 25 -12.24 5.66 -20.32
CA ARG A 25 -13.30 5.19 -19.42
C ARG A 25 -13.09 3.70 -19.09
N PRO A 26 -12.97 3.33 -17.79
CA PRO A 26 -12.89 1.93 -17.38
C PRO A 26 -14.16 1.15 -17.75
N PRO A 27 -14.07 -0.19 -17.87
CA PRO A 27 -15.23 -1.05 -18.08
C PRO A 27 -16.30 -0.85 -16.99
N GLU A 28 -17.57 -1.07 -17.33
CA GLU A 28 -18.68 -0.85 -16.40
C GLU A 28 -18.62 -1.74 -15.15
N ASP A 29 -18.15 -2.98 -15.30
CA ASP A 29 -17.97 -3.90 -14.17
C ASP A 29 -16.98 -3.35 -13.13
N VAL A 30 -15.90 -2.72 -13.60
CA VAL A 30 -14.89 -2.08 -12.74
C VAL A 30 -15.51 -0.90 -12.01
N LEU A 31 -16.29 -0.06 -12.70
CA LEU A 31 -16.98 1.08 -12.10
C LEU A 31 -18.04 0.65 -11.08
N GLY A 32 -18.78 -0.41 -11.37
CA GLY A 32 -19.79 -0.98 -10.47
C GLY A 32 -19.16 -1.53 -9.20
N LEU A 33 -18.08 -2.29 -9.30
CA LEU A 33 -17.34 -2.82 -8.16
C LEU A 33 -16.68 -1.68 -7.36
N LEU A 34 -16.06 -0.72 -8.05
CA LEU A 34 -15.43 0.43 -7.41
C LEU A 34 -16.44 1.25 -6.61
N GLY A 35 -17.59 1.57 -7.20
CA GLY A 35 -18.66 2.31 -6.53
C GLY A 35 -19.19 1.60 -5.28
N ARG A 36 -19.33 0.27 -5.31
CA ARG A 36 -19.69 -0.54 -4.13
C ARG A 36 -18.63 -0.43 -3.03
N LYS A 37 -17.35 -0.58 -3.38
CA LYS A 37 -16.24 -0.48 -2.41
C LYS A 37 -16.15 0.91 -1.78
N VAL A 38 -16.25 1.97 -2.59
CA VAL A 38 -16.24 3.35 -2.08
C VAL A 38 -17.43 3.60 -1.16
N LYS A 39 -18.63 3.10 -1.51
CA LYS A 39 -19.80 3.23 -0.65
C LYS A 39 -19.59 2.56 0.71
N THR A 40 -19.09 1.32 0.72
CA THR A 40 -18.78 0.60 1.97
C THR A 40 -17.78 1.37 2.84
N LEU A 41 -16.72 1.91 2.25
CA LEU A 41 -15.72 2.69 2.98
C LEU A 41 -16.30 3.97 3.60
N LEU A 42 -17.23 4.63 2.90
CA LEU A 42 -17.94 5.80 3.45
C LEU A 42 -18.93 5.40 4.57
N GLU A 43 -19.57 4.23 4.47
CA GLU A 43 -20.41 3.67 5.53
C GLU A 43 -19.59 3.30 6.78
N GLU A 44 -18.33 2.89 6.60
CA GLU A 44 -17.36 2.65 7.67
C GLU A 44 -16.75 3.94 8.25
N HIS A 45 -17.17 5.11 7.77
CA HIS A 45 -16.72 6.43 8.22
C HIS A 45 -15.24 6.77 7.91
N PHE A 46 -14.66 6.19 6.85
CA PHE A 46 -13.36 6.65 6.35
C PHE A 46 -13.45 8.05 5.73
N ASP A 47 -12.39 8.84 5.91
CA ASP A 47 -12.35 10.20 5.38
C ASP A 47 -12.32 10.20 3.84
N ALA A 48 -13.03 11.15 3.24
CA ALA A 48 -13.11 11.27 1.79
C ALA A 48 -11.75 11.57 1.14
N GLN A 49 -10.85 12.29 1.81
CA GLN A 49 -9.50 12.57 1.32
C GLN A 49 -8.61 11.34 1.31
N ASP A 50 -8.73 10.47 2.32
CA ASP A 50 -7.98 9.21 2.36
C ASP A 50 -8.40 8.30 1.21
N ILE A 51 -9.71 8.25 0.94
CA ILE A 51 -10.27 7.50 -0.19
C ILE A 51 -9.80 8.08 -1.53
N ARG A 52 -9.77 9.42 -1.69
CA ARG A 52 -9.21 10.06 -2.91
C ARG A 52 -7.75 9.68 -3.13
N THR A 53 -6.94 9.76 -2.08
CA THR A 53 -5.52 9.39 -2.14
C THR A 53 -5.33 7.92 -2.53
N ALA A 54 -6.16 7.03 -2.00
CA ALA A 54 -6.14 5.61 -2.36
C ALA A 54 -6.60 5.38 -3.82
N LEU A 55 -7.61 6.10 -4.31
CA LEU A 55 -8.07 6.03 -5.70
C LEU A 55 -7.00 6.51 -6.69
N ASP A 56 -6.24 7.55 -6.33
CA ASP A 56 -5.11 8.01 -7.14
C ASP A 56 -3.99 6.98 -7.21
N ARG A 57 -3.65 6.33 -6.09
CA ARG A 57 -2.68 5.23 -6.06
C ARG A 57 -3.16 4.04 -6.89
N LEU A 58 -4.44 3.69 -6.78
CA LEU A 58 -5.08 2.61 -7.56
C LEU A 58 -4.93 2.86 -9.05
N ARG A 59 -5.26 4.09 -9.50
CA ARG A 59 -5.15 4.53 -10.89
C ARG A 59 -3.71 4.53 -11.39
N ALA A 60 -2.79 5.15 -10.64
CA ALA A 60 -1.39 5.28 -11.02
C ALA A 60 -0.71 3.92 -11.21
N ARG A 61 -1.10 2.93 -10.41
CA ARG A 61 -0.56 1.57 -10.46
C ARG A 61 -1.37 0.61 -11.33
N GLY A 62 -2.54 1.02 -11.83
CA GLY A 62 -3.42 0.18 -12.65
C GLY A 62 -3.97 -1.05 -11.93
N LEU A 63 -4.23 -0.96 -10.62
CA LEU A 63 -4.60 -2.10 -9.78
C LEU A 63 -6.10 -2.42 -9.85
N HIS A 64 -6.46 -3.66 -9.50
CA HIS A 64 -7.86 -4.12 -9.45
C HIS A 64 -8.65 -3.44 -8.31
N PRO A 65 -9.91 -2.99 -8.53
CA PRO A 65 -10.69 -2.27 -7.51
C PRO A 65 -10.91 -3.02 -6.18
N SER A 66 -10.81 -4.36 -6.16
CA SER A 66 -10.88 -5.13 -4.91
C SER A 66 -9.77 -4.80 -3.92
N VAL A 67 -8.63 -4.25 -4.37
CA VAL A 67 -7.52 -3.85 -3.49
C VAL A 67 -7.72 -2.46 -2.87
N LEU A 68 -8.78 -1.73 -3.25
CA LEU A 68 -9.03 -0.39 -2.73
C LEU A 68 -9.06 -0.33 -1.18
N PRO A 69 -9.70 -1.26 -0.45
CA PRO A 69 -9.67 -1.23 1.02
C PRO A 69 -8.26 -1.36 1.58
N SER A 70 -7.40 -2.16 0.96
CA SER A 70 -6.00 -2.30 1.36
C SER A 70 -5.21 -1.01 1.12
N LEU A 71 -5.47 -0.32 0.01
CA LEU A 71 -4.84 0.98 -0.27
C LEU A 71 -5.31 2.06 0.71
N VAL A 72 -6.58 2.07 1.10
CA VAL A 72 -7.08 2.98 2.14
C VAL A 72 -6.41 2.65 3.48
N ASN A 73 -6.30 1.37 3.84
CA ASN A 73 -5.57 0.95 5.03
C ASN A 73 -4.11 1.43 5.00
N GLU A 74 -3.42 1.35 3.85
CA GLU A 74 -2.07 1.89 3.71
C GLU A 74 -2.02 3.41 3.86
N VAL A 75 -3.00 4.16 3.36
CA VAL A 75 -3.07 5.63 3.49
C VAL A 75 -3.31 6.03 4.95
N VAL A 76 -4.31 5.43 5.59
CA VAL A 76 -4.69 5.72 6.99
C VAL A 76 -3.58 5.31 7.96
N ASN A 77 -2.90 4.19 7.71
CA ASN A 77 -1.80 3.72 8.54
C ASN A 77 -0.42 4.10 8.00
N ALA A 78 -0.35 5.01 7.02
CA ALA A 78 0.93 5.51 6.53
C ALA A 78 1.65 6.20 7.69
N ARG A 79 2.71 5.57 8.20
CA ARG A 79 3.62 6.28 9.10
C ARG A 79 4.29 7.39 8.27
N PRO A 80 4.53 8.59 8.84
CA PRO A 80 5.41 9.57 8.22
C PRO A 80 6.69 8.83 7.88
N GLN A 81 6.95 8.67 6.59
CA GLN A 81 8.20 8.10 6.13
C GLN A 81 9.23 9.12 6.59
N GLN A 82 9.88 8.85 7.72
CA GLN A 82 11.00 9.63 8.17
C GLN A 82 11.98 9.56 7.00
N ASP A 83 12.22 10.71 6.33
CA ASP A 83 13.06 10.92 5.16
C ASP A 83 14.55 10.62 5.45
N GLY A 84 14.80 9.44 5.97
CA GLY A 84 16.03 9.03 6.62
C GLY A 84 15.99 7.61 7.17
N SER A 85 15.09 6.74 6.68
CA SER A 85 15.32 5.31 6.85
C SER A 85 16.46 4.93 5.91
N PRO A 86 17.69 4.65 6.40
CA PRO A 86 18.71 4.07 5.54
C PRO A 86 18.09 2.80 4.95
N ALA A 87 18.39 2.55 3.67
CA ALA A 87 18.11 1.27 3.01
C ALA A 87 18.31 0.16 4.03
N SER A 88 17.40 -0.83 4.08
CA SER A 88 17.59 -2.04 4.86
C SER A 88 18.96 -2.64 4.52
N SER A 89 19.99 -2.20 5.23
CA SER A 89 21.29 -2.81 5.23
C SER A 89 21.02 -4.13 5.90
N ALA A 90 21.12 -5.21 5.13
CA ALA A 90 21.18 -6.58 5.63
C ALA A 90 22.40 -6.83 6.54
N SER A 91 23.04 -5.79 7.06
CA SER A 91 23.93 -5.87 8.21
C SER A 91 23.04 -5.93 9.44
N GLY A 92 22.99 -7.09 10.08
CA GLY A 92 22.15 -7.40 11.25
C GLY A 92 22.46 -6.59 12.51
N ALA A 93 22.56 -5.26 12.42
CA ALA A 93 22.80 -4.31 13.48
C ALA A 93 21.51 -3.58 13.88
N GLY A 94 20.37 -4.26 13.80
CA GLY A 94 19.12 -3.78 14.40
C GLY A 94 19.16 -3.95 15.93
N PRO A 95 18.27 -3.27 16.68
CA PRO A 95 18.24 -3.27 18.15
C PRO A 95 18.03 -4.68 18.77
N TRP A 96 17.61 -5.67 17.98
CA TRP A 96 17.56 -7.07 18.39
C TRP A 96 18.93 -7.74 18.52
N ALA A 97 19.98 -7.16 17.92
CA ALA A 97 21.35 -7.68 17.97
C ALA A 97 22.05 -7.41 19.32
N SER A 98 21.58 -6.41 20.07
CA SER A 98 22.15 -6.05 21.38
C SER A 98 21.74 -7.01 22.49
N ASN A 99 20.69 -7.80 22.30
CA ASN A 99 20.28 -8.84 23.24
C ASN A 99 20.85 -10.20 22.80
N ARG A 100 22.18 -10.33 22.77
CA ARG A 100 22.86 -11.63 22.65
C ARG A 100 22.72 -12.41 23.96
N SER A 101 21.49 -12.74 24.34
CA SER A 101 21.25 -13.98 25.08
C SER A 101 21.62 -15.12 24.14
N SER A 102 22.67 -15.84 24.52
CA SER A 102 23.24 -17.08 23.96
C SER A 102 22.33 -17.87 23.00
N TYR A 103 22.12 -17.36 21.79
CA TYR A 103 21.51 -18.14 20.72
C TYR A 103 22.64 -18.79 19.94
N THR A 104 22.90 -20.06 20.25
CA THR A 104 23.72 -20.95 19.42
C THR A 104 22.84 -21.48 18.29
N PRO A 105 22.99 -20.99 17.04
CA PRO A 105 22.33 -21.63 15.91
C PRO A 105 22.85 -23.07 15.79
N TYR A 106 21.95 -24.02 15.52
CA TYR A 106 22.36 -25.37 15.13
C TYR A 106 23.09 -25.27 13.79
N LEU A 107 24.42 -25.25 13.85
CA LEU A 107 25.27 -25.30 12.68
C LEU A 107 25.10 -26.69 12.07
N ASN A 108 24.36 -26.78 10.96
CA ASN A 108 24.45 -27.95 10.08
C ASN A 108 25.87 -27.99 9.52
N PRO A 109 26.66 -29.06 9.75
CA PRO A 109 27.95 -29.21 9.09
C PRO A 109 27.68 -29.58 7.63
N ILE A 110 27.50 -28.58 6.78
CA ILE A 110 27.68 -28.74 5.34
C ILE A 110 29.16 -28.46 5.05
N GLU A 111 29.95 -29.52 4.92
CA GLU A 111 31.21 -29.39 4.20
C GLU A 111 30.88 -28.86 2.79
N PRO A 112 31.54 -27.79 2.32
CA PRO A 112 31.40 -27.39 0.94
C PRO A 112 32.06 -28.46 0.08
N THR A 113 31.27 -29.38 -0.48
CA THR A 113 31.71 -30.26 -1.56
C THR A 113 32.10 -29.36 -2.73
N THR A 114 33.39 -29.08 -2.85
CA THR A 114 33.98 -28.37 -3.98
C THR A 114 33.74 -29.23 -5.23
N PHE A 115 32.77 -28.82 -6.06
CA PHE A 115 32.63 -29.35 -7.41
C PHE A 115 33.65 -28.66 -8.31
N GLY A 116 34.90 -29.12 -8.24
CA GLY A 116 36.01 -28.62 -9.04
C GLY A 116 36.51 -29.69 -10.01
N GLY A 117 35.76 -29.93 -11.09
CA GLY A 117 36.27 -30.67 -12.24
C GLY A 117 37.35 -29.87 -12.94
N ARG A 118 38.54 -30.44 -13.12
CA ARG A 118 39.58 -29.89 -14.01
C ARG A 118 39.42 -30.50 -15.40
N LEU A 119 39.44 -29.64 -16.41
CA LEU A 119 39.64 -29.96 -17.83
C LEU A 119 41.12 -30.32 -18.05
#